data_AF-A0A0H3GU28-F1
#
_entry.id   AF-A0A0H3GU28-F1
#
_cell.length_a   1.000
_cell.length_b   1.000
_cell.length_c   1.000
_cell.angle_alpha   90.00
_cell.angle_beta   90.00
_cell.angle_gamma   90.00
#
_symmetry.space_group_name_H-M   'P 1'
#
loop_
_entity.id
_entity.type
_entity.pdbx_description
1 polymer ?
#
loop_
_entity_poly.entity_id
_entity_poly.type
_entity_poly.pdbx_seq_one_letter_code
_entity_poly.pdbx_strand_id
1 'polypeptide(L)'
;MDPEQAVLDEVNRVIADARRRIAEFDPELVVLFAPDHYNGFFYDMMPPFCLGVGATAIGDFASAAGDLPVPAELAEACAHAILNSGIDLAVSYNMQVDHGFAQPLEFLLGGLDRVPVLPVFINGVAAPLPGFNAPGCWARRWAAFSIPSISGC
;
A
#
# COMPACT_ATOMS: atom_id res chain seq x y z
N MET A 1 25.68 5.32 12.89
CA MET A 1 25.89 6.76 12.64
C MET A 1 24.59 7.26 12.09
N ASP A 2 23.96 8.18 12.81
CA ASP A 2 22.74 8.78 12.32
C ASP A 2 23.06 9.72 11.15
N PRO A 3 22.11 9.94 10.22
CA PRO A 3 22.30 10.90 9.14
C PRO A 3 22.61 12.31 9.68
N GLU A 4 23.36 13.09 8.92
CA GLU A 4 23.61 14.49 9.27
C GLU A 4 22.29 15.28 9.35
N GLN A 5 22.23 16.28 10.25
CA GLN A 5 21.01 17.04 10.48
C GLN A 5 20.46 17.69 9.20
N ALA A 6 21.34 18.16 8.32
CA ALA A 6 20.94 18.75 7.04
C ALA A 6 20.17 17.75 6.14
N VAL A 7 20.53 16.46 6.20
CA VAL A 7 19.82 15.39 5.47
C VAL A 7 18.44 15.15 6.09
N LEU A 8 18.36 15.10 7.42
CA LEU A 8 17.08 14.94 8.13
C LEU A 8 16.14 16.13 7.85
N ASP A 9 16.67 17.35 7.85
CA ASP A 9 15.91 18.57 7.54
C ASP A 9 15.38 18.55 6.10
N GLU A 10 16.20 18.09 5.14
CA GLU A 10 15.77 17.93 3.76
C GLU A 10 14.66 16.88 3.62
N VAL A 11 14.82 15.70 4.22
CA VAL A 11 13.79 14.64 4.23
C VAL A 11 12.48 15.17 4.82
N ASN A 12 12.54 15.82 5.98
CA ASN A 12 11.36 16.38 6.64
C ASN A 12 10.68 17.46 5.78
N ARG A 13 11.46 18.31 5.10
CA ARG A 13 10.92 19.33 4.18
C ARG A 13 10.20 18.68 3.00
N VAL A 14 10.77 17.63 2.40
CA VAL A 14 10.15 16.92 1.26
C VAL A 14 8.86 16.22 1.69
N ILE A 15 8.87 15.54 2.85
CA ILE A 15 7.67 14.91 3.44
C ILE A 15 6.58 15.96 3.70
N ALA A 16 6.93 17.10 4.30
CA ALA A 16 5.98 18.17 4.56
C ALA A 16 5.37 18.75 3.27
N ASP A 17 6.17 18.88 2.21
CA ASP A 17 5.69 19.35 0.91
C ASP A 17 4.73 18.34 0.26
N ALA A 18 5.07 17.05 0.32
CA ALA A 18 4.20 15.97 -0.17
C ALA A 18 2.88 15.89 0.60
N ARG A 19 2.93 15.94 1.94
CA ARG A 19 1.74 15.98 2.79
C ARG A 19 0.82 17.15 2.45
N ARG A 20 1.39 18.33 2.19
CA ARG A 20 0.60 19.52 1.83
C ARG A 20 -0.09 19.35 0.48
N ARG A 21 0.60 18.80 -0.53
CA ARG A 21 0.00 18.48 -1.85
C ARG A 21 -1.09 17.43 -1.75
N ILE A 22 -0.91 16.41 -0.90
CA ILE A 22 -1.94 15.40 -0.65
C ILE A 22 -3.17 16.03 0.02
N ALA A 23 -2.97 16.90 1.01
CA ALA A 23 -4.07 17.63 1.64
C ALA A 23 -4.80 18.57 0.67
N GLU A 24 -4.08 19.22 -0.27
CA GLU A 24 -4.67 20.03 -1.33
C GLU A 24 -5.44 19.19 -2.36
N PHE A 25 -5.01 17.95 -2.62
CA PHE A 25 -5.70 17.01 -3.51
C PHE A 25 -6.97 16.41 -2.89
N ASP A 26 -7.03 16.34 -1.55
CA ASP A 26 -8.17 15.82 -0.78
C ASP A 26 -8.62 14.42 -1.23
N PRO A 27 -7.77 13.38 -1.11
CA PRO A 27 -8.09 12.05 -1.61
C PRO A 27 -9.20 11.38 -0.80
N GLU A 28 -10.16 10.78 -1.49
CA GLU A 28 -11.20 9.93 -0.89
C GLU A 28 -10.75 8.48 -0.69
N LEU A 29 -9.66 8.07 -1.36
CA LEU A 29 -9.10 6.72 -1.29
C LEU A 29 -7.59 6.78 -1.57
N VAL A 30 -6.81 6.04 -0.79
CA VAL A 30 -5.38 5.81 -1.06
C VAL A 30 -5.16 4.38 -1.50
N VAL A 31 -4.69 4.17 -2.73
CA VAL A 31 -4.16 2.88 -3.16
C VAL A 31 -2.67 2.84 -2.82
N LEU A 32 -2.31 2.07 -1.78
CA LEU A 32 -0.96 2.02 -1.27
C LEU A 32 -0.24 0.77 -1.76
N PHE A 33 0.75 0.97 -2.63
CA PHE A 33 1.68 -0.07 -3.02
C PHE A 33 2.91 -0.02 -2.11
N ALA A 34 3.12 -1.06 -1.31
CA ALA A 34 4.22 -1.09 -0.35
C ALA A 34 4.81 -2.50 -0.20
N PRO A 35 6.11 -2.62 0.13
CA PRO A 35 6.69 -3.87 0.57
C PRO A 35 6.33 -4.16 2.03
N ASP A 36 6.60 -5.40 2.43
CA ASP A 36 6.61 -5.88 3.81
C ASP A 36 7.90 -6.70 3.99
N HIS A 37 8.53 -6.55 5.14
CA HIS A 37 9.87 -7.06 5.45
C HIS A 37 9.81 -8.31 6.33
N TYR A 38 8.98 -9.27 5.91
CA TYR A 38 8.79 -10.57 6.56
C TYR A 38 8.01 -10.52 7.88
N ASN A 39 6.99 -9.66 7.93
CA ASN A 39 6.02 -9.66 9.03
C ASN A 39 4.70 -10.31 8.56
N GLY A 40 4.09 -9.75 7.52
CA GLY A 40 2.92 -10.34 6.87
C GLY A 40 3.24 -11.39 5.81
N PHE A 41 4.41 -11.27 5.16
CA PHE A 41 4.77 -12.09 4.00
C PHE A 41 6.13 -12.78 4.21
N PHE A 42 6.09 -14.01 4.72
CA PHE A 42 7.29 -14.82 5.00
C PHE A 42 7.58 -15.85 3.88
N TYR A 43 8.68 -16.57 3.99
CA TYR A 43 9.05 -17.63 3.02
C TYR A 43 8.01 -18.75 2.88
N ASP A 44 7.13 -18.95 3.85
CA ASP A 44 6.03 -19.91 3.73
C ASP A 44 5.02 -19.50 2.65
N MET A 45 4.81 -18.18 2.47
CA MET A 45 3.87 -17.61 1.51
C MET A 45 4.37 -16.24 1.02
N MET A 46 4.94 -16.23 -0.19
CA MET A 46 5.58 -15.03 -0.76
C MET A 46 5.08 -14.76 -2.19
N PRO A 47 3.85 -14.24 -2.34
CA PRO A 47 3.33 -13.87 -3.66
C PRO A 47 4.08 -12.66 -4.23
N PRO A 48 4.15 -12.49 -5.56
CA PRO A 48 4.73 -11.27 -6.15
C PRO A 48 3.92 -10.01 -5.82
N PHE A 49 2.59 -10.16 -5.72
CA PHE A 49 1.64 -9.12 -5.36
C PHE A 49 0.53 -9.71 -4.49
N CYS A 50 0.05 -8.96 -3.49
CA CYS A 50 -1.11 -9.35 -2.70
C CYS A 50 -2.01 -8.14 -2.39
N LEU A 51 -3.30 -8.22 -2.71
CA LEU A 51 -4.28 -7.19 -2.35
C LEU A 51 -4.91 -7.51 -0.99
N GLY A 52 -4.95 -6.53 -0.09
CA GLY A 52 -5.59 -6.68 1.21
C GLY A 52 -7.05 -6.27 1.14
N VAL A 53 -7.95 -7.16 1.57
CA VAL A 53 -9.37 -6.89 1.82
C VAL A 53 -9.59 -6.48 3.28
N GLY A 54 -8.70 -6.93 4.17
CA GLY A 54 -8.53 -6.41 5.53
C GLY A 54 -7.04 -6.38 5.86
N ALA A 55 -6.60 -5.36 6.60
CA ALA A 55 -5.19 -5.20 6.94
C ALA A 55 -4.97 -4.57 8.33
N THR A 56 -3.94 -5.04 9.04
CA THR A 56 -3.54 -4.54 10.35
C THR A 56 -2.04 -4.28 10.37
N ALA A 57 -1.65 -3.05 10.73
CA ALA A 57 -0.26 -2.68 10.96
C ALA A 57 0.23 -3.18 12.32
N ILE A 58 1.42 -3.79 12.35
CA ILE A 58 1.95 -4.44 13.56
C ILE A 58 2.64 -3.47 14.55
N GLY A 59 3.01 -2.27 14.12
CA GLY A 59 3.70 -1.26 14.94
C GLY A 59 5.17 -1.55 15.21
N ASP A 60 5.90 -2.12 14.25
CA ASP A 60 7.35 -2.27 14.33
C ASP A 60 8.07 -0.94 14.05
N PHE A 61 9.35 -0.84 14.41
CA PHE A 61 10.20 0.35 14.20
C PHE A 61 9.57 1.69 14.64
N ALA A 62 8.81 1.66 15.74
CA ALA A 62 8.08 2.82 16.28
C ALA A 62 7.06 3.44 15.30
N SER A 63 6.61 2.66 14.30
CA SER A 63 5.47 3.02 13.47
C SER A 63 4.15 2.76 14.20
N ALA A 64 3.07 3.33 13.68
CA ALA A 64 1.73 3.09 14.21
C ALA A 64 1.33 1.60 14.08
N ALA A 65 0.65 1.11 15.12
CA ALA A 65 -0.06 -0.17 15.11
C ALA A 65 -1.57 0.06 14.99
N GLY A 66 -2.28 -0.88 14.37
CA GLY A 66 -3.73 -0.87 14.29
C GLY A 66 -4.26 -1.18 12.90
N ASP A 67 -5.59 -1.24 12.79
CA ASP A 67 -6.25 -1.60 11.55
C ASP A 67 -6.16 -0.46 10.52
N LEU A 68 -5.89 -0.83 9.28
CA LEU A 68 -6.08 0.08 8.15
C LEU A 68 -7.57 0.11 7.79
N PRO A 69 -8.14 1.27 7.45
CA PRO A 69 -9.53 1.41 7.04
C PRO A 69 -9.71 0.90 5.60
N VAL A 70 -9.63 -0.41 5.39
CA VAL A 70 -9.78 -1.03 4.08
C VAL A 70 -11.26 -1.11 3.70
N PRO A 71 -11.70 -0.50 2.58
CA PRO A 71 -13.07 -0.65 2.10
C PRO A 71 -13.24 -2.04 1.47
N ALA A 72 -13.68 -3.01 2.27
CA ALA A 72 -13.67 -4.44 1.92
C ALA A 72 -14.41 -4.75 0.60
N GLU A 73 -15.62 -4.22 0.41
CA GLU A 73 -16.40 -4.46 -0.81
C GLU A 73 -15.70 -3.92 -2.06
N LEU A 74 -15.04 -2.76 -1.93
CA LEU A 74 -14.25 -2.19 -3.02
C LEU A 74 -13.00 -3.04 -3.29
N ALA A 75 -12.33 -3.52 -2.25
CA ALA A 75 -11.17 -4.38 -2.38
C ALA A 75 -11.51 -5.71 -3.07
N GLU A 76 -12.63 -6.33 -2.73
CA GLU A 76 -13.14 -7.53 -3.40
C GLU A 76 -13.49 -7.25 -4.87
N ALA A 77 -14.18 -6.14 -5.15
CA ALA A 77 -14.50 -5.75 -6.52
C ALA A 77 -13.23 -5.50 -7.36
N CYS A 78 -12.22 -4.86 -6.77
CA CYS A 78 -10.90 -4.69 -7.37
C CYS A 78 -10.24 -6.06 -7.65
N ALA A 79 -10.22 -6.98 -6.68
CA ALA A 79 -9.68 -8.32 -6.85
C ALA A 79 -10.32 -9.04 -8.04
N HIS A 80 -11.64 -9.02 -8.12
CA HIS A 80 -12.37 -9.60 -9.25
C HIS A 80 -12.02 -8.94 -10.59
N ALA A 81 -11.95 -7.61 -10.64
CA ALA A 81 -11.58 -6.89 -11.86
C ALA A 81 -10.17 -7.25 -12.35
N ILE A 82 -9.20 -7.36 -11.44
CA ILE A 82 -7.82 -7.73 -11.76
C ILE A 82 -7.75 -9.17 -12.28
N LEU A 83 -8.38 -10.12 -11.58
CA LEU A 83 -8.42 -11.51 -12.02
C LEU A 83 -9.09 -11.66 -13.39
N ASN A 84 -10.22 -10.98 -13.61
CA ASN A 84 -10.94 -10.98 -14.89
C ASN A 84 -10.14 -10.33 -16.04
N SER A 85 -9.14 -9.51 -15.72
CA SER A 85 -8.22 -8.95 -16.72
C SER A 85 -7.08 -9.89 -17.13
N GLY A 86 -7.07 -11.12 -16.59
CA GLY A 86 -6.07 -12.15 -16.88
C GLY A 86 -4.80 -12.05 -16.05
N ILE A 87 -4.87 -11.37 -14.90
CA ILE A 87 -3.74 -11.17 -13.98
C ILE A 87 -3.99 -11.98 -12.72
N ASP A 88 -3.11 -12.94 -12.43
CA ASP A 88 -3.15 -13.70 -11.19
C ASP A 88 -2.76 -12.80 -10.01
N LEU A 89 -3.63 -12.73 -9.00
CA LEU A 89 -3.47 -11.87 -7.82
C LEU A 89 -3.75 -12.68 -6.56
N ALA A 90 -2.83 -12.63 -5.59
CA ALA A 90 -3.12 -13.12 -4.25
C ALA A 90 -3.99 -12.10 -3.50
N VAL A 91 -4.92 -12.60 -2.68
CA VAL A 91 -5.80 -11.76 -1.86
C VAL A 91 -5.67 -12.21 -0.41
N SER A 92 -5.55 -11.26 0.51
CA SER A 92 -5.56 -11.53 1.95
C SER A 92 -6.70 -10.79 2.63
N TYR A 93 -7.54 -11.53 3.34
CA TYR A 93 -8.60 -10.97 4.20
C TYR A 93 -8.08 -10.62 5.60
N ASN A 94 -6.83 -10.98 5.91
CA ASN A 94 -6.21 -10.75 7.21
C ASN A 94 -4.73 -10.39 7.00
N MET A 95 -4.48 -9.36 6.20
CA MET A 95 -3.13 -8.92 5.86
C MET A 95 -2.47 -8.30 7.09
N GLN A 96 -1.34 -8.82 7.51
CA GLN A 96 -0.47 -8.09 8.42
C GLN A 96 0.50 -7.26 7.60
N VAL A 97 0.75 -6.03 8.03
CA VAL A 97 1.69 -5.13 7.36
C VAL A 97 2.61 -4.47 8.37
N ASP A 98 3.81 -4.13 7.94
CA ASP A 98 4.81 -3.49 8.76
C ASP A 98 4.95 -1.99 8.48
N HIS A 99 6.03 -1.40 9.03
CA HIS A 99 6.43 -0.01 8.84
C HIS A 99 6.47 0.43 7.36
N GLY A 100 6.68 -0.48 6.40
CA GLY A 100 6.62 -0.20 4.96
C GLY A 100 5.25 0.32 4.51
N PHE A 101 4.18 -0.07 5.20
CA PHE A 101 2.83 0.45 5.01
C PHE A 101 2.51 1.58 5.99
N ALA A 102 2.88 1.43 7.26
CA ALA A 102 2.47 2.36 8.30
C ALA A 102 3.13 3.75 8.17
N GLN A 103 4.45 3.80 7.92
CA GLN A 103 5.20 5.06 7.89
C GLN A 103 4.75 6.01 6.76
N PRO A 104 4.50 5.56 5.52
CA PRO A 104 3.93 6.44 4.50
C PRO A 104 2.59 7.07 4.93
N LEU A 105 1.70 6.30 5.56
CA LEU A 105 0.41 6.81 6.03
C LEU A 105 0.60 7.82 7.18
N GLU A 106 1.47 7.54 8.13
CA GLU A 106 1.79 8.47 9.22
C GLU A 106 2.42 9.78 8.71
N PHE A 107 3.43 9.67 7.87
CA PHE A 107 4.17 10.84 7.38
C PHE A 107 3.37 11.69 6.40
N LEU A 108 2.57 11.05 5.53
CA LEU A 108 1.86 11.75 4.45
C LEU A 108 0.42 12.12 4.80
N LEU A 109 -0.26 11.31 5.61
CA LEU A 109 -1.67 11.55 5.99
C LEU A 109 -1.84 11.95 7.46
N GLY A 110 -0.87 11.63 8.33
CA GLY A 110 -0.95 11.91 9.76
C GLY A 110 -1.65 10.83 10.58
N GLY A 111 -1.69 9.59 10.08
CA GLY A 111 -2.22 8.42 10.78
C GLY A 111 -2.64 7.31 9.82
N LEU A 112 -2.90 6.12 10.37
CA LEU A 112 -3.35 4.96 9.59
C LEU A 112 -4.79 5.08 9.09
N ASP A 113 -5.62 5.84 9.81
CA ASP A 113 -7.09 5.82 9.74
C ASP A 113 -7.72 7.12 9.18
N ARG A 114 -6.92 7.93 8.48
CA ARG A 114 -7.35 9.27 8.00
C ARG A 114 -8.20 9.23 6.75
N VAL A 115 -7.91 8.30 5.84
CA VAL A 115 -8.56 8.10 4.54
C VAL A 115 -8.63 6.60 4.31
N PRO A 116 -9.69 6.05 3.69
CA PRO A 116 -9.72 4.65 3.27
C PRO A 116 -8.45 4.25 2.51
N VAL A 117 -7.91 3.07 2.81
CA VAL A 117 -6.67 2.57 2.20
C VAL A 117 -6.93 1.24 1.51
N LEU A 118 -6.52 1.13 0.24
CA LEU A 118 -6.46 -0.13 -0.49
C LEU A 118 -4.99 -0.62 -0.50
N PRO A 119 -4.57 -1.51 0.42
CA PRO A 119 -3.20 -1.96 0.52
C PRO A 119 -2.87 -3.03 -0.52
N VAL A 120 -1.81 -2.81 -1.29
CA VAL A 120 -1.25 -3.76 -2.25
C VAL A 120 0.20 -4.04 -1.88
N PHE A 121 0.45 -5.24 -1.36
CA PHE A 121 1.80 -5.74 -1.18
C PHE A 121 2.49 -5.94 -2.53
N ILE A 122 3.71 -5.47 -2.64
CA ILE A 122 4.66 -5.82 -3.71
C ILE A 122 5.83 -6.53 -3.06
N ASN A 123 6.15 -7.75 -3.52
CA ASN A 123 7.38 -8.40 -3.10
C ASN A 123 8.59 -7.62 -3.63
N GLY A 124 9.25 -6.88 -2.74
CA GLY A 124 10.52 -6.19 -3.01
C GLY A 124 11.72 -6.78 -2.27
N VAL A 125 11.51 -7.83 -1.47
CA VAL A 125 12.49 -8.26 -0.45
C VAL A 125 13.18 -9.57 -0.83
N ALA A 126 12.45 -10.58 -1.31
CA ALA A 126 13.04 -11.88 -1.63
C ALA A 126 12.81 -12.33 -3.06
N ALA A 127 13.83 -12.96 -3.63
CA ALA A 127 13.74 -13.55 -4.96
C ALA A 127 12.78 -14.77 -4.97
N PRO A 128 12.08 -15.03 -6.10
CA PRO A 128 12.09 -14.25 -7.33
C PRO A 128 11.29 -12.95 -7.18
N LEU A 129 11.88 -11.82 -7.59
CA LEU A 129 11.20 -10.52 -7.59
C LEU A 129 10.22 -10.44 -8.78
N PRO A 130 9.09 -9.74 -8.62
CA PRO A 130 8.15 -9.53 -9.71
C PRO A 130 8.85 -8.84 -10.89
N GLY A 131 8.77 -9.45 -12.07
CA GLY A 131 9.30 -8.85 -13.29
C GLY A 131 8.42 -7.69 -13.75
N PHE A 132 8.91 -6.45 -13.66
CA PHE A 132 8.19 -5.27 -14.19
C PHE A 132 8.08 -5.19 -15.72
N ASN A 133 8.72 -6.14 -16.41
CA ASN A 133 8.74 -6.28 -17.87
C ASN A 133 7.99 -7.52 -18.35
N ALA A 134 7.43 -8.34 -17.45
CA ALA A 134 6.64 -9.49 -17.87
C ALA A 134 5.44 -9.02 -18.72
N PRO A 135 5.11 -9.70 -19.83
CA PRO A 135 3.87 -9.47 -20.55
C PRO A 135 2.71 -9.86 -19.62
N GLY A 136 2.23 -8.90 -18.82
CA GLY A 136 1.30 -9.15 -17.72
C GLY A 136 1.61 -8.39 -16.42
N CYS A 137 2.75 -7.70 -16.30
CA CYS A 137 2.99 -6.84 -15.13
C CYS A 137 1.99 -5.68 -15.11
N TRP A 138 1.01 -5.82 -14.23
CA TRP A 138 -0.18 -4.99 -14.16
C TRP A 138 0.05 -3.68 -13.42
N ALA A 139 1.09 -3.58 -12.58
CA ALA A 139 1.40 -2.35 -11.86
C ALA A 139 1.52 -1.13 -12.80
N ARG A 140 1.89 -1.35 -14.07
CA ARG A 140 1.87 -0.31 -15.12
C ARG A 140 0.47 -0.02 -15.70
N ARG A 141 -0.42 -1.03 -15.75
CA ARG A 141 -1.80 -0.89 -16.26
C ARG A 141 -2.77 -0.35 -15.20
N TRP A 142 -2.46 -0.44 -13.91
CA TRP A 142 -3.36 0.03 -12.84
C TRP A 142 -3.76 1.49 -12.96
N ALA A 143 -2.83 2.37 -13.35
CA ALA A 143 -3.14 3.78 -13.58
C ALA A 143 -4.25 4.00 -14.64
N ALA A 144 -4.57 2.97 -15.44
CA ALA A 144 -5.65 2.99 -16.43
C ALA A 144 -6.96 2.36 -15.95
N PHE A 145 -7.01 1.69 -14.79
CA PHE A 145 -8.26 1.19 -14.24
C PHE A 145 -9.01 2.34 -13.57
N SER A 146 -10.01 2.85 -14.27
CA SER A 146 -11.09 3.64 -13.67
C SER A 146 -11.83 2.73 -12.68
N ILE A 147 -11.56 2.95 -11.39
CA ILE A 147 -12.39 2.41 -10.31
C ILE A 147 -13.84 2.85 -10.63
N PRO A 148 -14.81 1.92 -10.73
CA PRO A 148 -16.20 2.30 -10.94
C PRO A 148 -16.61 3.33 -9.88
N SER A 149 -17.11 4.48 -10.32
CA SER A 149 -17.47 5.56 -9.39
C SER A 149 -18.41 5.01 -8.33
N ILE A 150 -18.10 5.27 -7.06
CA ILE A 150 -18.97 5.00 -5.91
C ILE A 150 -20.23 5.86 -6.08
N SER A 151 -21.18 5.36 -6.87
CA SER A 151 -22.51 5.96 -7.06
C SER A 151 -23.41 5.33 -6.01
N GLY A 152 -23.40 5.88 -4.79
CA GLY A 152 -24.19 5.31 -3.70
C GLY A 152 -24.18 6.07 -2.38
N CYS A 153 -24.03 7.40 -2.39
CA CYS A 153 -24.40 8.36 -1.33
C CYS A 153 -24.56 9.75 -2.01
#